data_AF-A0A4Y1WQY1-F1
#
_entry.id   AF-A0A4Y1WQY1-F1
#
_cell.length_a   1.000
_cell.length_b   1.000
_cell.length_c   1.000
_cell.angle_alpha   90.00
_cell.angle_beta   90.00
_cell.angle_gamma   90.00
#
_symmetry.space_group_name_H-M   'P 1'
#
loop_
_entity.id
_entity.type
_entity.pdbx_description
1 polymer ?
#
loop_
_entity_poly.entity_id
_entity_poly.type
_entity_poly.pdbx_seq_one_letter_code
_entity_poly.pdbx_strand_id
1 'polypeptide(L)'
;MSWKDDLLELKRQERWMDIIVSCEQQIQKDNNSADSYIQTIYLTHDILLEEYPTPQEEQEAQRLLIHTFSDGQQRHWDNAEYLFFIGSLVPIAEWLFGLKESSKPLEKRIGYEMVKKATLLDPHNLLYRWSYQDYNRDTQSKQLAQDILSDQVVVSYLRRQGYAGEYMLDILGVASTWVDD
;
A
#
# COMPACT_ATOMS: atom_id res chain seq x y z
N MET A 1 13.59 1.51 18.63
CA MET A 1 13.06 2.31 17.52
C MET A 1 13.24 1.46 16.28
N SER A 2 12.16 1.20 15.55
CA SER A 2 12.21 0.43 14.32
C SER A 2 12.61 1.34 13.15
N TRP A 3 13.20 0.78 12.09
CA TRP A 3 13.55 1.57 10.89
C TRP A 3 12.32 2.25 10.25
N LYS A 4 11.12 1.71 10.47
CA LYS A 4 9.85 2.33 10.04
C LYS A 4 9.54 3.60 10.83
N ASP A 5 9.86 3.63 12.12
CA ASP A 5 9.72 4.84 12.94
C ASP A 5 10.68 5.95 12.45
N ASP A 6 11.89 5.57 12.06
CA ASP A 6 12.89 6.50 11.51
C ASP A 6 12.40 7.09 10.17
N LEU A 7 11.78 6.28 9.29
CA LEU A 7 11.17 6.77 8.05
C LEU A 7 10.02 7.74 8.29
N LEU A 8 9.15 7.46 9.28
CA LEU A 8 8.07 8.36 9.65
C LEU A 8 8.61 9.70 10.19
N GLU A 9 9.71 9.67 10.94
CA GLU A 9 10.35 10.90 11.42
C GLU A 9 10.97 11.71 10.27
N LEU A 10 11.64 11.05 9.31
CA LEU A 10 12.12 11.72 8.09
C LEU A 10 10.97 12.33 7.29
N LYS A 11 9.81 11.66 7.22
CA LYS A 11 8.61 12.19 6.57
C LYS A 11 8.11 13.46 7.24
N ARG A 12 8.03 13.50 8.58
CA ARG A 12 7.65 14.72 9.33
C ARG A 12 8.58 15.90 9.10
N GLN A 13 9.85 15.62 8.80
CA GLN A 13 10.89 16.62 8.52
C GLN A 13 10.98 16.97 7.03
N GLU A 14 10.12 16.40 6.19
CA GLU A 14 10.11 16.59 4.73
C GLU A 14 11.44 16.20 4.07
N ARG A 15 12.14 15.21 4.63
CA ARG A 15 13.46 14.76 4.16
C ARG A 15 13.34 13.67 3.10
N TRP A 16 12.74 14.02 1.96
CA TRP A 16 12.35 13.06 0.92
C TRP A 16 13.51 12.26 0.34
N MET A 17 14.61 12.91 -0.03
CA MET A 17 15.79 12.18 -0.52
C MET A 17 16.35 11.19 0.51
N ASP A 18 16.33 11.54 1.80
CA ASP A 18 16.80 10.64 2.85
C ASP A 18 15.89 9.43 3.04
N ILE A 19 14.57 9.60 2.85
CA ILE A 19 13.61 8.48 2.81
C ILE A 19 13.93 7.56 1.65
N ILE A 20 14.10 8.11 0.44
CA ILE A 20 14.40 7.34 -0.78
C ILE A 20 15.68 6.51 -0.58
N VAL A 21 16.75 7.14 -0.11
CA VAL A 21 18.03 6.45 0.19
C VAL A 21 17.86 5.38 1.26
N SER A 22 17.11 5.67 2.32
CA SER A 22 16.86 4.70 3.41
C SER A 22 16.07 3.48 2.92
N CYS A 23 15.05 3.68 2.09
CA CYS A 23 14.28 2.62 1.46
C CYS A 23 15.16 1.72 0.59
N GLU A 24 16.01 2.31 -0.27
CA GLU A 24 16.96 1.54 -1.08
C GLU A 24 17.90 0.69 -0.22
N GLN A 25 18.41 1.24 0.88
CA GLN A 25 19.27 0.50 1.79
C GLN A 25 18.55 -0.68 2.46
N GLN A 26 17.27 -0.53 2.81
CA GLN A 26 16.50 -1.66 3.37
C GLN A 26 16.29 -2.78 2.35
N ILE A 27 15.99 -2.44 1.10
CA ILE A 27 15.87 -3.44 0.02
C ILE A 27 17.22 -4.12 -0.26
N GLN A 28 18.33 -3.37 -0.25
CA GLN A 28 19.66 -3.94 -0.45
C GLN A 28 20.08 -4.88 0.70
N LYS A 29 19.66 -4.57 1.93
CA LYS A 29 19.96 -5.37 3.12
C LYS A 29 19.20 -6.69 3.13
N ASP A 30 17.93 -6.69 2.72
CA ASP A 30 17.11 -7.89 2.55
C ASP A 30 16.14 -7.72 1.38
N ASN A 31 16.57 -8.22 0.23
CA ASN A 31 15.80 -8.11 -1.01
C ASN A 31 14.62 -9.08 -1.09
N ASN A 32 14.36 -9.86 -0.04
CA ASN A 32 13.21 -10.77 0.07
C ASN A 32 12.24 -10.36 1.20
N SER A 33 12.44 -9.20 1.82
CA SER A 33 11.55 -8.65 2.84
C SER A 33 10.33 -7.98 2.20
N ALA A 34 9.17 -8.64 2.25
CA ALA A 34 7.91 -8.06 1.78
C ALA A 34 7.60 -6.70 2.45
N ASP A 35 7.89 -6.57 3.75
CA ASP A 35 7.70 -5.32 4.51
C ASP A 35 8.54 -4.18 3.92
N SER A 36 9.80 -4.43 3.55
CA SER A 36 10.67 -3.43 2.93
C SER A 36 10.11 -2.92 1.59
N TYR A 37 9.54 -3.82 0.78
CA TYR A 37 8.92 -3.43 -0.49
C TYR A 37 7.63 -2.65 -0.27
N ILE A 38 6.78 -3.10 0.66
CA ILE A 38 5.53 -2.41 1.00
C ILE A 38 5.82 -0.98 1.46
N GLN A 39 6.71 -0.79 2.43
CA GLN A 39 7.04 0.57 2.90
C GLN A 39 7.62 1.43 1.79
N THR A 40 8.54 0.88 0.99
CA THR A 40 9.18 1.64 -0.10
C THR A 40 8.15 2.10 -1.12
N ILE A 41 7.25 1.22 -1.54
CA ILE A 41 6.19 1.55 -2.52
C ILE A 41 5.24 2.60 -1.95
N TYR A 42 4.78 2.44 -0.70
CA TYR A 42 3.86 3.41 -0.09
C TYR A 42 4.48 4.80 0.07
N LEU A 43 5.73 4.87 0.55
CA LEU A 43 6.41 6.15 0.75
C LEU A 43 6.74 6.85 -0.56
N THR A 44 7.22 6.12 -1.57
CA THR A 44 7.51 6.72 -2.89
C THR A 44 6.23 7.12 -3.62
N HIS A 45 5.15 6.35 -3.50
CA HIS A 45 3.84 6.73 -4.02
C HIS A 45 3.34 8.03 -3.40
N ASP A 46 3.44 8.15 -2.08
CA ASP A 46 3.04 9.34 -1.34
C ASP A 46 3.87 10.58 -1.71
N ILE A 47 5.19 10.46 -1.76
CA ILE A 47 6.09 11.53 -2.21
C ILE A 47 5.69 12.06 -3.59
N LEU A 48 5.24 11.18 -4.49
CA LEU A 48 4.87 11.52 -5.86
C LEU A 48 3.43 12.08 -6.00
N LEU A 49 2.53 11.73 -5.08
CA LEU A 49 1.11 12.04 -5.20
C LEU A 49 0.68 13.22 -4.33
N GLU A 50 1.14 13.27 -3.08
CA GLU A 50 0.60 14.16 -2.05
C GLU A 50 1.60 15.25 -1.62
N GLU A 51 2.90 15.05 -1.86
CA GLU A 51 3.97 15.91 -1.37
C GLU A 51 4.54 16.86 -2.44
N TYR A 52 5.47 17.73 -2.02
CA TYR A 52 6.12 18.73 -2.88
C TYR A 52 7.64 18.47 -3.04
N PRO A 53 8.07 17.35 -3.65
CA PRO A 53 9.48 17.05 -3.84
C PRO A 53 10.15 18.00 -4.83
N THR A 54 11.47 18.13 -4.73
CA THR A 54 12.28 18.73 -5.80
C THR A 54 12.23 17.84 -7.06
N PRO A 55 12.52 18.38 -8.27
CA PRO A 55 12.54 17.57 -9.49
C PRO A 55 13.47 16.36 -9.44
N GLN A 56 14.58 16.45 -8.69
CA GLN A 56 15.49 15.34 -8.50
C GLN A 56 14.88 14.26 -7.59
N GLU A 57 14.24 14.65 -6.50
CA GLU A 57 13.55 13.72 -5.59
C GLU A 57 12.38 13.03 -6.28
N GLU A 58 11.60 13.76 -7.07
CA GLU A 58 10.52 13.20 -7.89
C GLU A 58 11.05 12.12 -8.85
N GLN A 59 12.15 12.42 -9.56
CA GLN A 59 12.77 11.46 -10.48
C GLN A 59 13.25 10.19 -9.76
N GLU A 60 13.91 10.34 -8.60
CA GLU A 60 14.42 9.20 -7.84
C GLU A 60 13.30 8.39 -7.18
N ALA A 61 12.25 9.04 -6.65
CA ALA A 61 11.07 8.37 -6.12
C ALA A 61 10.35 7.59 -7.22
N GLN A 62 10.17 8.18 -8.41
CA GLN A 62 9.53 7.54 -9.55
C GLN A 62 10.32 6.33 -10.05
N ARG A 63 11.66 6.44 -10.12
CA ARG A 63 12.55 5.32 -10.45
C ARG A 63 12.40 4.19 -9.44
N LEU A 64 12.48 4.51 -8.15
CA LEU A 64 12.42 3.54 -7.07
C LEU A 64 11.05 2.85 -7.03
N LEU A 65 9.95 3.60 -7.13
CA LEU A 65 8.59 3.06 -7.16
C LEU A 65 8.41 2.00 -8.26
N ILE A 66 8.76 2.34 -9.50
CA ILE A 66 8.60 1.42 -10.65
C ILE A 66 9.47 0.18 -10.46
N HIS A 67 10.73 0.37 -10.05
CA HIS A 67 11.66 -0.74 -9.88
C HIS A 67 11.19 -1.69 -8.76
N THR A 68 10.88 -1.16 -7.59
CA THR A 68 10.43 -1.94 -6.43
C THR A 68 9.09 -2.62 -6.70
N PHE A 69 8.15 -1.97 -7.37
CA PHE A 69 6.89 -2.59 -7.76
C PHE A 69 7.12 -3.79 -8.70
N SER A 70 7.92 -3.62 -9.75
CA SER A 70 8.18 -4.69 -10.72
C SER A 70 8.95 -5.87 -10.10
N ASP A 71 9.98 -5.61 -9.31
CA ASP A 71 10.77 -6.65 -8.66
C ASP A 71 9.95 -7.35 -7.54
N GLY A 72 9.17 -6.58 -6.78
CA GLY A 72 8.29 -7.11 -5.74
C GLY A 72 7.20 -8.02 -6.30
N GLN A 73 6.63 -7.69 -7.46
CA GLN A 73 5.70 -8.59 -8.16
C GLN A 73 6.33 -9.94 -8.48
N GLN A 74 7.61 -9.97 -8.88
CA GLN A 74 8.29 -11.23 -9.20
C GLN A 74 8.59 -12.07 -7.95
N ARG A 75 8.93 -11.41 -6.83
CA ARG A 75 9.37 -12.08 -5.59
C ARG A 75 8.24 -12.47 -4.65
N HIS A 76 7.19 -11.65 -4.59
CA HIS A 76 6.19 -11.69 -3.53
C HIS A 76 4.78 -12.00 -4.05
N TRP A 77 4.67 -12.57 -5.26
CA TRP A 77 3.38 -12.93 -5.83
C TRP A 77 2.59 -13.99 -5.03
N ASP A 78 3.24 -14.72 -4.12
CA ASP A 78 2.60 -15.69 -3.22
C ASP A 78 2.55 -15.21 -1.76
N ASN A 79 2.90 -13.95 -1.49
CA ASN A 79 2.80 -13.36 -0.15
C ASN A 79 1.50 -12.57 -0.02
N ALA A 80 0.58 -13.03 0.83
CA ALA A 80 -0.74 -12.42 0.99
C ALA A 80 -0.69 -10.96 1.48
N GLU A 81 0.25 -10.62 2.37
CA GLU A 81 0.40 -9.28 2.92
C GLU A 81 0.87 -8.28 1.85
N TYR A 82 1.90 -8.66 1.08
CA TYR A 82 2.36 -7.86 -0.07
C TYR A 82 1.24 -7.63 -1.08
N LEU A 83 0.55 -8.70 -1.48
CA LEU A 83 -0.54 -8.63 -2.43
C LEU A 83 -1.68 -7.74 -1.93
N PHE A 84 -2.03 -7.82 -0.65
CA PHE A 84 -3.05 -6.96 -0.07
C PHE A 84 -2.63 -5.48 -0.14
N PHE A 85 -1.51 -5.12 0.49
CA PHE A 85 -1.09 -3.72 0.59
C PHE A 85 -0.90 -3.10 -0.80
N ILE A 86 -0.13 -3.76 -1.67
CA ILE A 86 0.14 -3.22 -3.00
C ILE A 86 -1.12 -3.23 -3.87
N GLY A 87 -1.91 -4.30 -3.79
CA GLY A 87 -3.15 -4.42 -4.52
C GLY A 87 -4.14 -3.31 -4.18
N SER A 88 -4.29 -2.96 -2.90
CA SER A 88 -5.17 -1.88 -2.44
C SER A 88 -4.65 -0.49 -2.82
N LEU A 89 -3.35 -0.30 -2.99
CA LEU A 89 -2.75 1.00 -3.34
C LEU A 89 -2.83 1.32 -4.85
N VAL A 90 -2.58 0.33 -5.72
CA VAL A 90 -2.46 0.53 -7.18
C VAL A 90 -3.61 1.33 -7.82
N PRO A 91 -4.90 1.14 -7.47
CA PRO A 91 -5.99 1.89 -8.09
C PRO A 91 -5.98 3.39 -7.81
N ILE A 92 -5.31 3.84 -6.75
CA ILE A 92 -5.34 5.24 -6.31
C ILE A 92 -4.64 6.12 -7.34
N ALA A 93 -3.47 5.69 -7.82
CA ALA A 93 -2.70 6.42 -8.84
C ALA A 93 -1.94 5.46 -9.78
N GLU A 94 -2.68 4.65 -10.54
CA GLU A 94 -2.13 3.61 -11.42
C GLU A 94 -1.05 4.10 -12.40
N TRP A 95 -1.12 5.36 -12.83
CA TRP A 95 -0.17 5.94 -13.78
C TRP A 95 1.23 6.08 -13.19
N LEU A 96 1.36 6.24 -11.86
CA LEU A 96 2.66 6.28 -11.18
C LEU A 96 3.39 4.95 -11.29
N PHE A 97 2.65 3.84 -11.41
CA PHE A 97 3.21 2.51 -11.63
C PHE A 97 3.49 2.22 -13.11
N GLY A 98 3.25 3.18 -14.01
CA GLY A 98 3.31 2.96 -15.46
C GLY A 98 2.17 2.10 -16.00
N LEU A 99 1.06 1.99 -15.25
CA LEU A 99 -0.08 1.15 -15.60
C LEU A 99 -1.23 1.96 -16.22
N LYS A 100 -2.16 1.23 -16.83
CA LYS A 100 -3.40 1.78 -17.40
C LYS A 100 -4.57 0.84 -17.14
N GLU A 101 -4.89 0.61 -15.87
CA GLU A 101 -5.88 -0.38 -15.40
C GLU A 101 -7.32 0.13 -15.55
N SER A 102 -7.55 1.43 -15.48
CA SER A 102 -8.86 2.08 -15.59
C SER A 102 -9.64 1.71 -16.86
N SER A 103 -8.92 1.47 -17.96
CA SER A 103 -9.49 1.02 -19.25
C SER A 103 -9.78 -0.48 -19.34
N LYS A 104 -9.31 -1.28 -18.37
CA LYS A 104 -9.48 -2.73 -18.34
C LYS A 104 -10.74 -3.12 -17.56
N PRO A 105 -11.39 -4.25 -17.91
CA PRO A 105 -12.37 -4.91 -17.03
C PRO A 105 -11.77 -5.15 -15.64
N LEU A 106 -12.59 -5.05 -14.59
CA LEU A 106 -12.14 -5.12 -13.20
C LEU A 106 -11.29 -6.38 -12.92
N GLU A 107 -11.75 -7.52 -13.42
CA GLU A 107 -11.11 -8.82 -13.24
C GLU A 107 -9.74 -8.97 -13.92
N LYS A 108 -9.38 -8.03 -14.80
CA LYS A 108 -8.07 -7.95 -15.47
C LYS A 108 -7.19 -6.84 -14.91
N ARG A 109 -7.63 -6.15 -13.84
CA ARG A 109 -6.85 -5.11 -13.18
C ARG A 109 -5.88 -5.76 -12.20
N ILE A 110 -4.61 -5.41 -12.26
CA ILE A 110 -3.57 -6.07 -11.44
C ILE A 110 -3.83 -5.91 -9.94
N GLY A 111 -4.28 -4.72 -9.49
CA GLY A 111 -4.61 -4.51 -8.08
C GLY A 111 -5.76 -5.40 -7.62
N TYR A 112 -6.78 -5.59 -8.47
CA TYR A 112 -7.88 -6.52 -8.19
C TYR A 112 -7.40 -7.96 -8.12
N GLU A 113 -6.56 -8.39 -9.06
CA GLU A 113 -5.97 -9.73 -9.05
C GLU A 113 -5.14 -9.99 -7.79
N MET A 114 -4.34 -9.00 -7.36
CA MET A 114 -3.55 -9.07 -6.14
C MET A 114 -4.44 -9.24 -4.90
N VAL A 115 -5.44 -8.38 -4.70
CA VAL A 115 -6.33 -8.45 -3.53
C VAL A 115 -7.18 -9.72 -3.54
N LYS A 116 -7.67 -10.15 -4.71
CA LYS A 116 -8.35 -11.44 -4.86
C LYS A 116 -7.44 -12.58 -4.43
N LYS A 117 -6.18 -12.59 -4.86
CA LYS A 117 -5.22 -13.63 -4.49
C LYS A 117 -4.87 -13.59 -3.01
N ALA A 118 -4.67 -12.42 -2.42
CA ALA A 118 -4.46 -12.27 -0.97
C ALA A 118 -5.61 -12.90 -0.17
N THR A 119 -6.85 -12.62 -0.59
CA THR A 119 -8.06 -13.18 0.04
C THR A 119 -8.16 -14.69 -0.11
N LEU A 120 -7.69 -15.27 -1.23
CA LEU A 120 -7.66 -16.72 -1.41
C LEU A 120 -6.57 -17.40 -0.57
N LEU A 121 -5.43 -16.73 -0.38
CA LEU A 121 -4.32 -17.23 0.44
C LEU A 121 -4.64 -17.20 1.94
N ASP A 122 -5.34 -16.17 2.40
CA ASP A 122 -5.79 -16.03 3.78
C ASP A 122 -7.25 -15.52 3.86
N PRO A 123 -8.25 -16.42 3.71
CA PRO A 123 -9.66 -16.05 3.62
C PRO A 123 -10.27 -15.59 4.95
N HIS A 124 -9.57 -15.78 6.06
CA HIS A 124 -10.03 -15.35 7.39
C HIS A 124 -9.54 -13.95 7.75
N ASN A 125 -8.63 -13.37 6.96
CA ASN A 125 -8.14 -12.03 7.18
C ASN A 125 -9.20 -10.97 6.81
N LEU A 126 -9.64 -10.20 7.81
CA LEU A 126 -10.68 -9.21 7.64
C LEU A 126 -10.28 -8.09 6.68
N LEU A 127 -9.01 -7.67 6.69
CA LEU A 127 -8.50 -6.62 5.81
C LEU A 127 -8.57 -7.04 4.34
N TYR A 128 -8.17 -8.28 4.05
CA TYR A 128 -8.09 -8.78 2.67
C TYR A 128 -9.50 -8.95 2.11
N ARG A 129 -10.39 -9.54 2.91
CA ARG A 129 -11.81 -9.67 2.58
C ARG A 129 -12.46 -8.31 2.36
N TRP A 130 -12.19 -7.33 3.23
CA TRP A 130 -12.70 -5.97 3.09
C TRP A 130 -12.27 -5.35 1.77
N SER A 131 -10.96 -5.34 1.46
CA SER A 131 -10.49 -4.71 0.22
C SER A 131 -11.06 -5.42 -1.01
N TYR A 132 -11.22 -6.74 -0.97
CA TYR A 132 -11.87 -7.48 -2.05
C TYR A 132 -13.35 -7.08 -2.21
N GLN A 133 -14.10 -6.98 -1.10
CA GLN A 133 -15.49 -6.53 -1.11
C GLN A 133 -15.62 -5.09 -1.64
N ASP A 134 -14.73 -4.21 -1.21
CA ASP A 134 -14.69 -2.81 -1.61
C ASP A 134 -14.46 -2.65 -3.12
N TYR A 135 -13.50 -3.40 -3.68
CA TYR A 135 -13.28 -3.49 -5.12
C TYR A 135 -14.53 -3.88 -5.92
N ASN A 136 -15.34 -4.78 -5.37
CA ASN A 136 -16.57 -5.26 -6.01
C ASN A 136 -17.78 -4.37 -5.70
N ARG A 137 -17.59 -3.27 -4.97
CA ARG A 137 -18.66 -2.37 -4.48
C ARG A 137 -19.75 -3.13 -3.73
N ASP A 138 -19.32 -4.13 -2.95
CA ASP A 138 -20.21 -4.87 -2.05
C ASP A 138 -20.66 -3.93 -0.94
N THR A 139 -21.97 -3.80 -0.73
CA THR A 139 -22.55 -2.92 0.29
C THR A 139 -22.13 -3.30 1.72
N GLN A 140 -21.64 -4.53 1.92
CA GLN A 140 -21.09 -4.96 3.19
C GLN A 140 -19.67 -4.43 3.48
N SER A 141 -18.95 -3.91 2.47
CA SER A 141 -17.58 -3.40 2.67
C SER A 141 -17.53 -2.28 3.70
N LYS A 142 -18.54 -1.39 3.71
CA LYS A 142 -18.65 -0.30 4.68
C LYS A 142 -18.77 -0.79 6.12
N GLN A 143 -19.68 -1.73 6.39
CA GLN A 143 -19.84 -2.28 7.73
C GLN A 143 -18.56 -3.00 8.17
N LEU A 144 -17.93 -3.74 7.26
CA LEU A 144 -16.69 -4.44 7.57
C LEU A 144 -15.53 -3.45 7.87
N ALA A 145 -15.47 -2.30 7.21
CA ALA A 145 -14.51 -1.24 7.55
C ALA A 145 -14.73 -0.71 8.98
N GLN A 146 -15.98 -0.50 9.39
CA GLN A 146 -16.33 -0.07 10.76
C GLN A 146 -15.94 -1.12 11.81
N ASP A 147 -16.21 -2.40 11.51
CA ASP A 147 -15.85 -3.52 12.38
C ASP A 147 -14.32 -3.61 12.55
N ILE A 148 -13.57 -3.46 11.45
CA ILE A 148 -12.09 -3.44 11.46
C ILE A 148 -11.55 -2.28 12.30
N LEU A 149 -12.09 -1.07 12.13
CA LEU A 149 -11.67 0.11 12.89
C LEU A 149 -12.00 0.01 14.39
N SER A 150 -13.00 -0.81 14.73
CA SER A 150 -13.38 -1.10 16.12
C SER A 150 -12.52 -2.21 16.75
N ASP A 151 -11.88 -3.05 15.93
CA ASP A 151 -11.00 -4.14 16.37
C ASP A 151 -9.60 -3.62 16.74
N GLN A 152 -9.33 -3.57 18.04
CA GLN A 152 -8.03 -3.10 18.56
C GLN A 152 -6.84 -3.96 18.14
N VAL A 153 -7.03 -5.26 17.86
CA VAL A 153 -5.95 -6.13 17.41
C VAL A 153 -5.55 -5.76 15.99
N VAL A 154 -6.53 -5.58 15.10
CA VAL A 154 -6.28 -5.19 13.70
C VAL A 154 -5.73 -3.78 13.62
N VAL A 155 -6.30 -2.82 14.36
CA VAL A 155 -5.79 -1.44 14.41
C VAL A 155 -4.36 -1.39 14.95
N SER A 156 -4.05 -2.14 16.00
CA SER A 156 -2.68 -2.21 16.54
C SER A 156 -1.71 -2.88 15.58
N TYR A 157 -2.17 -3.85 14.79
CA TYR A 157 -1.38 -4.44 13.72
C TYR A 157 -1.05 -3.39 12.66
N LEU A 158 -2.04 -2.66 12.12
CA LEU A 158 -1.81 -1.62 11.11
C LEU A 158 -0.85 -0.54 11.63
N ARG A 159 -1.00 -0.07 12.88
CA ARG A 159 -0.06 0.90 13.46
C ARG A 159 1.40 0.41 13.52
N ARG A 160 1.64 -0.89 13.63
CA ARG A 160 2.99 -1.47 13.58
C ARG A 160 3.54 -1.63 12.17
N GLN A 161 2.69 -1.45 11.15
CA GLN A 161 3.08 -1.50 9.74
C GLN A 161 3.62 -0.18 9.22
N GLY A 162 4.01 0.76 10.10
CA GLY A 162 4.60 2.02 9.69
C GLY A 162 3.67 2.81 8.76
N TYR A 163 4.27 3.45 7.75
CA TYR A 163 3.53 4.35 6.87
C TYR A 163 2.41 3.66 6.08
N ALA A 164 2.66 2.44 5.57
CA ALA A 164 1.64 1.69 4.84
C ALA A 164 0.40 1.38 5.71
N GLY A 165 0.62 1.17 7.00
CA GLY A 165 -0.45 0.94 7.96
C GLY A 165 -1.25 2.19 8.31
N GLU A 166 -0.57 3.32 8.51
CA GLU A 166 -1.21 4.64 8.71
C GLU A 166 -2.10 4.98 7.51
N TYR A 167 -1.56 4.84 6.29
CA TYR A 167 -2.31 5.07 5.06
C TYR A 167 -3.55 4.16 4.95
N MET A 168 -3.41 2.86 5.28
CA MET A 168 -4.54 1.93 5.25
C MET A 168 -5.64 2.29 6.27
N LEU A 169 -5.26 2.79 7.45
CA LEU A 169 -6.23 3.28 8.44
C LEU A 169 -7.02 4.46 7.90
N ASP A 170 -6.38 5.37 7.16
CA ASP A 170 -7.06 6.50 6.52
C ASP A 170 -8.04 6.04 5.44
N ILE A 171 -7.65 5.09 4.57
CA ILE A 171 -8.56 4.50 3.57
C ILE A 171 -9.77 3.87 4.27
N LEU A 172 -9.55 3.07 5.31
CA LEU A 172 -10.63 2.44 6.08
C LEU A 172 -11.54 3.48 6.71
N GLY A 173 -10.98 4.55 7.29
CA GLY A 173 -11.72 5.66 7.88
C GLY A 173 -12.66 6.32 6.86
N VAL A 174 -12.11 6.62 5.69
CA VAL A 174 -12.86 7.14 4.55
C VAL A 174 -13.97 6.15 4.14
N ALA A 175 -13.64 4.90 3.84
CA ALA A 175 -14.59 3.85 3.44
C ALA A 175 -15.72 3.62 4.47
N SER A 176 -15.44 3.77 5.76
CA SER A 176 -16.42 3.59 6.82
C SER A 176 -17.49 4.69 6.89
N THR A 177 -17.24 5.83 6.25
CA THR A 177 -18.08 7.04 6.35
C THR A 177 -18.78 7.44 5.06
N TRP A 178 -18.39 6.91 3.90
CA TRP A 178 -19.06 7.19 2.62
C TRP A 178 -20.56 6.92 2.71
N VAL A 179 -21.36 7.89 2.25
CA VAL A 179 -22.79 7.70 2.02
C VAL A 179 -22.92 7.15 0.61
N ASP A 180 -23.60 6.02 0.46
CA ASP A 180 -23.94 5.49 -0.86
C ASP A 180 -24.89 6.50 -1.53
N ASP A 181 -24.43 7.18 -2.58
CA ASP A 181 -25.25 8.05 -3.44
C ASP A 181 -26.20 7.21 -4.33
#